data_AF-A0A7M1Q3B1-F1
#
_entry.id   AF-A0A7M1Q3B1-F1
#
_cell.length_a   1.000
_cell.length_b   1.000
_cell.length_c   1.000
_cell.angle_alpha   90.00
_cell.angle_beta   90.00
_cell.angle_gamma   90.00
#
_symmetry.space_group_name_H-M   'P 1'
#
loop_
_entity.id
_entity.type
_entity.pdbx_description
1 polymer ?
#
loop_
_entity_poly.entity_id
_entity_poly.type
_entity_poly.pdbx_seq_one_letter_code
_entity_poly.pdbx_strand_id
1 'polypeptide(L)'
;MILFAKILLAILVEYAVVMLCRTKVKFYRNRPKTLQQITYSLQNISNEMVFSNELLPSIVHKMARETIYPVKHLWQGVSKEILLGNAFEQSFERELINNQKLLSLSNEDIDCLRLLASQLGQSNLDNQLKILNITQNKIVENEKNQI
;
A
#
# COMPACT_ATOMS: atom_id res chain seq x y z
N MET A 1 39.94 11.92 29.05
CA MET A 1 39.48 10.70 28.34
C MET A 1 37.99 10.43 28.55
N ILE A 2 37.52 10.33 29.80
CA ILE A 2 36.09 10.05 30.13
C ILE A 2 35.12 11.11 29.56
N LEU A 3 35.46 12.41 29.64
CA LEU A 3 34.59 13.49 29.15
C LEU A 3 34.40 13.42 27.62
N PHE A 4 35.47 13.12 26.89
CA PHE A 4 35.46 12.98 25.43
C PHE A 4 34.57 11.82 24.98
N ALA A 5 34.64 10.67 25.68
CA ALA A 5 33.79 9.51 25.40
C ALA A 5 32.29 9.83 25.61
N LYS A 6 31.94 10.61 26.63
CA LYS A 6 30.55 11.03 26.88
C LYS A 6 29.99 11.92 25.77
N ILE A 7 30.79 12.87 25.28
CA ILE A 7 30.39 13.77 24.18
C ILE A 7 30.18 12.96 22.89
N LEU A 8 31.08 12.01 22.60
CA LEU A 8 30.98 11.18 21.40
C LEU A 8 29.73 10.28 21.43
N LEU A 9 29.38 9.72 22.60
CA LEU A 9 28.16 8.96 22.79
C LEU A 9 26.90 9.82 22.60
N ALA A 10 26.89 11.04 23.14
CA ALA A 10 25.75 11.96 22.99
C ALA A 10 25.47 12.29 21.51
N ILE A 11 26.51 12.61 20.74
CA ILE A 11 26.39 12.89 19.31
C ILE A 11 25.86 11.68 18.54
N LEU A 12 26.31 10.47 18.89
CA LEU A 12 25.85 9.23 18.25
C LEU A 12 24.37 8.97 18.51
N VAL A 13 23.89 9.22 19.73
CA VAL A 13 22.47 9.11 20.09
C VAL A 13 21.63 10.13 19.32
N GLU A 14 22.04 11.39 19.28
CA GLU A 14 21.32 12.44 18.53
C GLU A 14 21.21 12.08 17.04
N TYR A 15 22.30 11.60 16.43
CA TYR A 15 22.30 11.19 15.04
C TYR A 15 21.33 10.02 14.76
N ALA A 16 21.31 9.02 15.65
CA ALA A 16 20.41 7.88 15.53
C ALA A 16 18.93 8.30 15.60
N VAL A 17 18.59 9.21 16.53
CA VAL A 17 17.22 9.74 16.66
C VAL A 17 16.80 10.52 15.41
N VAL A 18 17.66 11.38 14.87
CA VAL A 18 17.36 12.15 13.66
C VAL A 18 17.13 11.22 12.45
N MET A 19 17.91 10.15 12.32
CA MET A 19 17.73 9.15 11.27
C MET A 19 16.39 8.40 11.42
N LEU A 20 16.02 7.98 12.64
CA LEU A 20 14.74 7.32 12.92
C LEU A 20 13.54 8.24 12.66
N CYS A 21 13.62 9.51 13.05
CA CYS A 21 12.57 10.49 12.74
C CYS A 21 12.39 10.67 11.23
N ARG A 22 13.49 10.80 10.47
CA ARG A 22 13.44 11.00 9.02
C ARG A 22 12.78 9.84 8.28
N THR A 23 13.04 8.60 8.70
CA THR A 23 12.42 7.41 8.07
C THR A 23 10.93 7.33 8.39
N LYS A 24 10.53 7.59 9.63
CA LYS A 24 9.12 7.63 10.03
C LYS A 24 8.34 8.72 9.29
N VAL A 25 8.85 9.94 9.23
CA VAL A 25 8.18 11.04 8.52
C VAL A 25 7.97 10.72 7.04
N LYS A 26 8.95 10.11 6.38
CA LYS A 26 8.80 9.68 4.97
C LYS A 26 7.73 8.61 4.83
N PHE A 27 7.70 7.62 5.72
CA PHE A 27 6.69 6.57 5.73
C PHE A 27 5.27 7.16 5.84
N TYR A 28 5.01 7.99 6.85
CA TYR A 28 3.68 8.60 7.06
C TYR A 28 3.27 9.54 5.95
N ARG A 29 4.21 10.24 5.30
CA ARG A 29 3.90 11.13 4.18
C ARG A 29 3.52 10.37 2.91
N ASN A 30 4.11 9.20 2.68
CA ASN A 30 3.93 8.44 1.44
C ASN A 30 2.78 7.43 1.55
N ARG A 31 2.61 6.79 2.72
CA ARG A 31 1.56 5.81 3.00
C ARG A 31 0.15 6.20 2.49
N PRO A 32 -0.41 7.38 2.80
CA PRO A 32 -1.77 7.72 2.37
C PRO A 32 -1.90 7.85 0.85
N LYS A 33 -0.86 8.37 0.17
CA LYS A 33 -0.85 8.48 -1.29
C LYS A 33 -0.83 7.11 -1.94
N THR A 34 -0.01 6.21 -1.40
CA THR A 34 0.08 4.83 -1.88
C THR A 34 -1.22 4.08 -1.67
N LEU A 35 -1.82 4.17 -0.49
CA LEU A 35 -3.12 3.58 -0.20
C LEU A 35 -4.21 4.09 -1.14
N GLN A 36 -4.33 5.42 -1.30
CA GLN A 36 -5.31 6.03 -2.19
C GLN A 36 -5.17 5.51 -3.62
N GLN A 37 -3.94 5.42 -4.11
CA GLN A 37 -3.68 4.98 -5.48
C GLN A 37 -3.94 3.47 -5.68
N ILE A 38 -3.62 2.62 -4.70
CA ILE A 38 -3.97 1.18 -4.73
C ILE A 38 -5.50 1.02 -4.69
N THR A 39 -6.18 1.71 -3.78
CA THR A 39 -7.64 1.66 -3.68
C THR A 39 -8.31 2.13 -4.97
N TYR A 40 -7.87 3.25 -5.54
CA TYR A 40 -8.40 3.76 -6.81
C TYR A 40 -8.18 2.78 -7.96
N SER A 41 -7.00 2.16 -8.05
CA SER A 41 -6.75 1.16 -9.10
C SER A 41 -7.59 -0.10 -8.91
N LEU A 42 -7.81 -0.58 -7.68
CA LEU A 42 -8.75 -1.68 -7.39
C LEU A 42 -10.19 -1.34 -7.81
N GLN A 43 -10.64 -0.10 -7.57
CA GLN A 43 -11.96 0.38 -8.03
C GLN A 43 -12.08 0.32 -9.54
N ASN A 44 -11.08 0.82 -10.25
CA ASN A 44 -11.08 0.81 -11.71
C ASN A 44 -11.09 -0.61 -12.25
N ILE A 45 -10.30 -1.53 -11.66
CA ILE A 45 -10.32 -2.96 -12.04
C ILE A 45 -11.73 -3.53 -11.86
N SER A 46 -12.36 -3.26 -10.73
CA SER A 46 -13.73 -3.73 -10.48
C SER A 46 -14.74 -3.16 -11.49
N ASN A 47 -14.66 -1.87 -11.78
CA ASN A 47 -15.55 -1.23 -12.75
C ASN A 47 -15.34 -1.82 -14.15
N GLU A 48 -14.10 -2.00 -14.56
CA GLU A 48 -13.78 -2.64 -15.84
C GLU A 48 -14.25 -4.10 -15.88
N MET A 49 -14.16 -4.87 -14.79
CA MET A 49 -14.72 -6.24 -14.76
C MET A 49 -16.25 -6.28 -14.89
N VAL A 50 -16.96 -5.28 -14.35
CA VAL A 50 -18.43 -5.23 -14.39
C VAL A 50 -18.93 -4.73 -15.75
N PHE A 51 -18.26 -3.73 -16.32
CA PHE A 51 -18.75 -3.01 -17.50
C PHE A 51 -18.03 -3.36 -18.81
N SER A 52 -16.87 -4.01 -18.76
CA SER A 52 -16.13 -4.44 -19.95
C SER A 52 -16.22 -5.95 -20.15
N ASN A 53 -16.17 -6.40 -21.41
CA ASN A 53 -15.98 -7.80 -21.77
C ASN A 53 -14.49 -8.20 -21.75
N GLU A 54 -13.61 -7.40 -21.13
CA GLU A 54 -12.18 -7.69 -21.09
C GLU A 54 -11.83 -8.67 -19.96
N LEU A 55 -10.83 -9.51 -20.21
CA LEU A 55 -10.33 -10.45 -19.22
C LEU A 55 -9.52 -9.71 -18.14
N LEU A 56 -9.62 -10.16 -16.89
CA LEU A 56 -8.89 -9.62 -15.74
C LEU A 56 -7.37 -9.40 -15.99
N PRO A 57 -6.62 -10.30 -16.66
CA PRO A 57 -5.20 -10.07 -16.94
C PRO A 57 -4.95 -8.81 -17.78
N SER A 58 -5.83 -8.52 -18.74
CA SER A 58 -5.74 -7.32 -19.60
C SER A 58 -6.02 -6.04 -18.82
N ILE A 59 -7.06 -6.07 -17.98
CA ILE A 59 -7.46 -4.96 -17.09
C ILE A 59 -6.31 -4.63 -16.13
N VAL A 60 -5.72 -5.64 -15.48
CA VAL A 60 -4.59 -5.45 -14.55
C VAL A 60 -3.35 -4.92 -15.29
N HIS A 61 -3.08 -5.42 -16.50
CA HIS A 61 -1.98 -4.92 -17.32
C HIS A 61 -2.15 -3.45 -17.73
N LYS A 62 -3.39 -3.03 -18.00
CA LYS A 62 -3.74 -1.63 -18.23
C LYS A 62 -3.49 -0.78 -16.98
N MET A 63 -3.93 -1.24 -15.81
CA MET A 63 -3.65 -0.55 -14.54
C MET A 63 -2.16 -0.40 -14.23
N ALA A 64 -1.35 -1.40 -14.57
CA ALA A 64 0.11 -1.33 -14.44
C ALA A 64 0.74 -0.22 -15.30
N ARG A 65 0.05 0.23 -16.37
CA ARG A 65 0.50 1.35 -17.22
C ARG A 65 0.01 2.70 -16.72
N GLU A 66 -1.20 2.75 -16.16
CA GLU A 66 -1.84 3.99 -15.69
C GLU A 66 -1.35 4.44 -14.31
N THR A 67 -0.85 3.51 -13.50
CA THR A 67 -0.35 3.82 -12.16
C THR A 67 1.09 4.35 -12.17
N ILE A 68 1.38 5.21 -11.20
CA ILE A 68 2.69 5.83 -10.95
C ILE A 68 3.45 5.06 -9.86
N TYR A 69 4.78 5.17 -9.85
CA TYR A 69 5.63 4.63 -8.78
C TYR A 69 5.23 5.17 -7.40
N PRO A 70 5.25 4.35 -6.32
CA PRO A 70 5.70 2.95 -6.27
C PRO A 70 4.62 1.92 -6.66
N VAL A 71 3.35 2.31 -6.73
CA VAL A 71 2.21 1.41 -7.00
C VAL A 71 2.28 0.76 -8.37
N LYS A 72 2.92 1.42 -9.34
CA LYS A 72 3.23 0.83 -10.65
C LYS A 72 3.95 -0.52 -10.52
N HIS A 73 4.92 -0.61 -9.62
CA HIS A 73 5.72 -1.83 -9.44
C HIS A 73 4.87 -2.99 -8.91
N LEU A 74 3.95 -2.70 -7.99
CA LEU A 74 2.98 -3.67 -7.48
C LEU A 74 2.17 -4.26 -8.65
N TRP A 75 1.53 -3.41 -9.46
CA TRP A 75 0.68 -3.89 -10.55
C TRP A 75 1.43 -4.58 -11.69
N GLN A 76 2.68 -4.17 -11.95
CA GLN A 76 3.55 -4.89 -12.89
C GLN A 76 3.86 -6.31 -12.41
N GLY A 77 4.15 -6.48 -11.12
CA GLY A 77 4.35 -7.80 -10.50
C GLY A 77 3.08 -8.65 -10.59
N VAL A 78 1.93 -8.08 -10.22
CA VAL A 78 0.65 -8.79 -10.25
C VAL A 78 0.26 -9.18 -11.67
N SER A 79 0.42 -8.28 -12.65
CA SER A 79 0.16 -8.56 -14.06
C SER A 79 1.02 -9.72 -14.56
N LYS A 80 2.30 -9.76 -14.19
CA LYS A 80 3.21 -10.84 -14.58
C LYS A 80 2.77 -12.18 -14.00
N GLU A 81 2.44 -12.24 -12.71
CA GLU A 81 2.03 -13.49 -12.05
C GLU A 81 0.72 -14.04 -12.64
N ILE A 82 -0.26 -13.17 -12.92
CA ILE A 82 -1.53 -13.58 -13.52
C ILE A 82 -1.32 -14.09 -14.95
N LEU A 83 -0.44 -13.47 -15.73
CA LEU A 83 -0.07 -13.95 -17.08
C LEU A 83 0.60 -15.32 -17.04
N LEU A 84 1.26 -15.68 -15.93
CA LEU A 84 1.81 -17.02 -15.70
C LEU A 84 0.74 -18.05 -15.26
N GLY A 85 -0.52 -17.63 -15.12
CA GLY A 85 -1.63 -18.50 -14.71
C GLY A 85 -1.89 -18.54 -13.21
N ASN A 86 -1.22 -17.69 -12.40
CA ASN A 86 -1.49 -17.63 -10.97
C ASN A 86 -2.81 -16.89 -10.69
N ALA A 87 -3.49 -17.28 -9.60
CA ALA A 87 -4.72 -16.62 -9.17
C ALA A 87 -4.45 -15.18 -8.72
N PHE A 88 -5.31 -14.24 -9.15
CA PHE A 88 -5.18 -12.80 -8.85
C PHE A 88 -4.93 -12.51 -7.37
N GLU A 89 -5.72 -13.09 -6.47
CA GLU A 89 -5.64 -12.82 -5.04
C GLU A 89 -4.27 -13.22 -4.47
N GLN A 90 -3.76 -14.40 -4.85
CA GLN A 90 -2.46 -14.89 -4.42
C GLN A 90 -1.31 -14.05 -4.99
N SER A 91 -1.43 -13.64 -6.26
CA SER A 91 -0.48 -12.75 -6.91
C SER A 91 -0.44 -11.38 -6.25
N PHE A 92 -1.60 -10.83 -5.92
CA PHE A 92 -1.74 -9.53 -5.27
C PHE A 92 -1.18 -9.54 -3.84
N GLU A 93 -1.51 -10.55 -3.05
CA GLU A 93 -0.97 -10.72 -1.69
C GLU A 93 0.56 -10.85 -1.72
N ARG A 94 1.08 -11.72 -2.58
CA ARG A 94 2.52 -11.92 -2.73
C ARG A 94 3.25 -10.63 -3.08
N GLU A 95 2.72 -9.88 -4.05
CA GLU A 95 3.35 -8.64 -4.48
C GLU A 95 3.20 -7.50 -3.46
N LEU A 96 2.12 -7.46 -2.68
CA LEU A 96 1.99 -6.55 -1.54
C LEU A 96 3.08 -6.80 -0.50
N ILE A 97 3.33 -8.07 -0.15
CA ILE A 97 4.36 -8.45 0.82
C ILE A 97 5.76 -8.12 0.27
N ASN A 98 6.03 -8.49 -0.99
CA ASN A 98 7.31 -8.22 -1.65
C ASN A 98 7.62 -6.71 -1.70
N ASN A 99 6.61 -5.88 -1.92
CA ASN A 99 6.74 -4.44 -2.08
C ASN A 99 6.36 -3.66 -0.80
N GLN A 100 6.13 -4.29 0.35
CA GLN A 100 5.61 -3.66 1.57
C GLN A 100 6.42 -2.41 1.98
N LYS A 101 7.74 -2.53 2.02
CA LYS A 101 8.65 -1.44 2.39
C LYS A 101 8.62 -0.31 1.36
N LEU A 102 8.51 -0.66 0.07
CA LEU A 102 8.47 0.29 -1.03
C LEU A 102 7.17 1.10 -1.03
N LEU A 103 6.06 0.43 -0.73
CA LEU A 103 4.72 1.01 -0.66
C LEU A 103 4.47 1.77 0.64
N SER A 104 5.41 1.72 1.61
CA SER A 104 5.23 2.34 2.93
C SER A 104 3.94 1.87 3.62
N LEU A 105 3.67 0.56 3.58
CA LEU A 105 2.47 -0.04 4.16
C LEU A 105 2.77 -0.69 5.52
N SER A 106 1.82 -0.58 6.44
CA SER A 106 1.77 -1.36 7.69
C SER A 106 1.20 -2.75 7.44
N ASN A 107 1.24 -3.64 8.44
CA ASN A 107 0.64 -4.97 8.31
C ASN A 107 -0.89 -4.87 8.26
N GLU A 108 -1.46 -3.96 9.05
CA GLU A 108 -2.89 -3.67 9.07
C GLU A 108 -3.38 -3.18 7.69
N ASP A 109 -2.56 -2.39 6.98
CA ASP A 109 -2.86 -1.98 5.62
C ASP A 109 -2.90 -3.15 4.64
N ILE A 110 -1.95 -4.08 4.76
CA ILE A 110 -1.89 -5.27 3.90
C ILE A 110 -3.15 -6.11 4.10
N ASP A 111 -3.55 -6.35 5.35
CA ASP A 111 -4.75 -7.13 5.66
C ASP A 111 -6.02 -6.48 5.07
N CYS A 112 -6.13 -5.15 5.18
CA CYS A 112 -7.24 -4.40 4.59
C CYS A 112 -7.24 -4.48 3.05
N LEU A 113 -6.08 -4.31 2.42
CA LEU A 113 -5.96 -4.35 0.95
C LEU A 113 -6.20 -5.77 0.42
N ARG A 114 -5.75 -6.80 1.14
CA ARG A 114 -6.03 -8.20 0.82
C ARG A 114 -7.53 -8.47 0.90
N LEU A 115 -8.20 -7.99 1.96
CA LEU A 115 -9.65 -8.13 2.08
C LEU A 115 -10.37 -7.48 0.90
N LEU A 116 -9.99 -6.26 0.51
CA LEU A 116 -10.54 -5.61 -0.69
C LEU A 116 -10.30 -6.43 -1.96
N ALA A 117 -9.09 -6.95 -2.13
CA ALA A 117 -8.74 -7.74 -3.30
C ALA A 117 -9.54 -9.05 -3.37
N SER A 118 -9.79 -9.71 -2.23
CA SER A 118 -10.63 -10.91 -2.15
C SER A 118 -12.10 -10.64 -2.51
N GLN A 119 -12.53 -9.38 -2.36
CA GLN A 119 -13.89 -8.95 -2.63
C GLN A 119 -14.10 -8.46 -4.08
N LEU A 120 -13.03 -8.35 -4.88
CA LEU A 120 -13.12 -8.04 -6.30
C LEU A 120 -14.03 -9.04 -7.01
N GLY A 121 -15.14 -8.56 -7.57
CA GLY A 121 -16.15 -9.37 -8.26
C GLY A 121 -17.42 -9.65 -7.44
N GLN A 122 -17.46 -9.30 -6.16
CA GLN A 122 -18.71 -9.25 -5.39
C GLN A 122 -19.38 -7.88 -5.59
N SER A 123 -20.66 -7.88 -5.99
CA SER A 123 -21.43 -6.74 -6.51
C SER A 123 -21.70 -5.55 -5.56
N ASN A 124 -20.90 -5.37 -4.50
CA ASN A 124 -21.09 -4.33 -3.49
C ASN A 124 -19.78 -3.61 -3.10
N LEU A 125 -18.90 -3.41 -4.08
CA LEU A 125 -17.60 -2.75 -3.92
C LEU A 125 -17.72 -1.33 -3.34
N ASP A 126 -18.73 -0.53 -3.75
CA ASP A 126 -18.97 0.83 -3.23
C ASP A 126 -19.17 0.88 -1.71
N ASN A 127 -19.87 -0.10 -1.16
CA ASN A 127 -20.12 -0.17 0.28
C ASN A 127 -18.86 -0.59 1.04
N GLN A 128 -18.06 -1.48 0.46
CA GLN A 128 -16.77 -1.93 1.02
C GLN A 128 -15.72 -0.81 0.97
N LEU A 129 -15.73 0.03 -0.06
CA LEU A 129 -14.90 1.23 -0.17
C LEU A 129 -15.31 2.32 0.83
N LYS A 130 -16.61 2.47 1.10
CA LYS A 130 -17.09 3.32 2.18
C LYS A 130 -16.54 2.83 3.51
N ILE A 131 -16.62 1.53 3.78
CA ILE A 131 -16.07 0.93 5.00
C ILE A 131 -14.56 1.15 5.06
N LEU A 132 -13.83 0.95 3.96
CA LEU A 132 -12.38 1.13 3.96
C LEU A 132 -11.96 2.59 4.12
N ASN A 133 -12.63 3.52 3.45
CA ASN A 133 -12.42 4.96 3.64
C ASN A 133 -12.76 5.38 5.07
N ILE A 134 -13.85 4.84 5.65
CA ILE A 134 -14.20 5.10 7.06
C ILE A 134 -13.12 4.53 7.99
N THR A 135 -12.60 3.33 7.72
CA THR A 135 -11.53 2.71 8.52
C THR A 135 -10.22 3.48 8.39
N GLN A 136 -9.84 3.88 7.18
CA GLN A 136 -8.66 4.73 6.95
C GLN A 136 -8.81 6.10 7.62
N ASN A 137 -9.97 6.75 7.48
CA ASN A 137 -10.24 8.02 8.13
C ASN A 137 -10.22 7.89 9.65
N LYS A 138 -10.78 6.81 10.21
CA LYS A 138 -10.72 6.51 11.65
C LYS A 138 -9.30 6.23 12.14
N ILE A 139 -8.46 5.58 11.34
CA ILE A 139 -7.05 5.38 11.69
C ILE A 139 -6.32 6.73 11.68
N VAL A 140 -6.53 7.55 10.64
CA VAL A 140 -5.96 8.91 10.55
C VAL A 140 -6.47 9.82 11.69
N GLU A 141 -7.71 9.66 12.11
CA GLU A 141 -8.33 10.41 13.21
C GLU A 141 -7.85 9.94 14.59
N ASN A 142 -7.73 8.63 14.81
CA ASN A 142 -7.15 8.07 16.04
C ASN A 142 -5.66 8.43 16.19
N GLU A 143 -4.92 8.55 15.08
CA GLU A 143 -3.51 8.99 15.09
C GLU A 143 -3.35 10.49 15.42
N LYS A 144 -4.33 11.34 15.07
CA LYS A 144 -4.34 12.76 15.46
C LYS A 144 -4.62 12.97 16.95
N ASN A 145 -5.35 12.07 17.59
CA ASN A 145 -5.72 12.15 19.01
C ASN A 145 -4.62 11.60 19.96
N GLN A 146 -3.50 11.11 19.42
CA GLN A 146 -2.35 10.61 20.19
C GLN A 146 -1.11 11.54 20.14
N ILE A 147 -1.24 12.73 19.55
CA ILE A 147 -0.22 13.80 19.57
C ILE A 147 -0.63 14.87 20.59
#